data_AF-A0A2H6ELF6-F1
#
_entry.id   AF-A0A2H6ELF6-F1
#
_cell.length_a   1.000
_cell.length_b   1.000
_cell.length_c   1.000
_cell.angle_alpha   90.00
_cell.angle_beta   90.00
_cell.angle_gamma   90.00
#
_symmetry.space_group_name_H-M   'P 1'
#
loop_
_entity.id
_entity.type
_entity.pdbx_description
1 polymer ?
#
loop_
_entity_poly.entity_id
_entity_poly.type
_entity_poly.pdbx_seq_one_letter_code
_entity_poly.pdbx_strand_id
1 'polypeptide(L)'
;MEIKPEDSLKYRVYKMSKGDDNSNVDFLEWPANFGAPLDENGNPKIYGDQSIYTVFNALGKPSFTYFSNFLDSLKPMPIEVRQLVYSRKGNSDDSEDIFSNVLFFEWTIINKGNSIIDSAYVSLWTDIDFLLNTNSNVPAVDTAKQVGYCWDVGTNVPAVGYALLYGPIVPSNGDNAVFKGKRIANFKNLGVTSFHAILDDAQIYPPGNPAYSVTEAWNIARGFETDGTDVTDPVTGLKTNYYYSGDPVDSTGWLGDRGTVGGGAGFNMFSGPFTLAPQDTQWVMMALVPALGNNGLKSIEIMRSKIAELKSLSYDSLAFGSTPIIASNKDNGSIINDFVLEQNYPNPFNPTTKIKYEIPTLPASFPLAKGSTEVGFVTLKVYDVLGKEVAILVNKKQAPGTYEVNFNGSKLTSGIYFYQLQVNTPGNVADHIKTMKMVLLK
;
A
#
# COMPACT_ATOMS: atom_id res chain seq x y z
N MET A 1 23.03 -25.75 21.39
CA MET A 1 23.88 -25.34 20.26
C MET A 1 23.19 -24.13 19.64
N GLU A 2 23.69 -22.94 19.87
CA GLU A 2 23.24 -21.76 19.14
C GLU A 2 23.74 -21.90 17.71
N ILE A 3 22.84 -22.10 16.75
CA ILE A 3 23.19 -21.98 15.34
C ILE A 3 23.37 -20.48 15.14
N LYS A 4 24.62 -20.04 14.96
CA LYS A 4 24.84 -18.66 14.55
C LYS A 4 24.48 -18.53 13.06
N PRO A 5 23.80 -17.47 12.64
CA PRO A 5 23.45 -17.27 11.22
C PRO A 5 24.65 -17.40 10.28
N GLU A 6 25.83 -16.92 10.70
CA GLU A 6 27.09 -17.04 9.97
C GLU A 6 27.59 -18.48 9.75
N ASP A 7 27.15 -19.42 10.58
CA ASP A 7 27.53 -20.83 10.50
C ASP A 7 26.51 -21.64 9.68
N SER A 8 25.44 -21.01 9.17
CA SER A 8 24.37 -21.68 8.45
C SER A 8 24.34 -21.35 6.97
N LEU A 9 24.59 -22.35 6.13
CA LEU A 9 24.24 -22.30 4.71
C LEU A 9 22.72 -22.26 4.46
N LYS A 10 21.89 -22.39 5.51
CA LYS A 10 20.43 -22.55 5.39
C LYS A 10 19.63 -21.42 6.03
N TYR A 11 20.19 -20.71 7.00
CA TYR A 11 19.51 -19.64 7.76
C TYR A 11 20.29 -18.34 7.62
N ARG A 12 20.17 -17.73 6.44
CA ARG A 12 20.84 -16.47 6.08
C ARG A 12 19.91 -15.54 5.31
N VAL A 13 20.43 -14.36 5.00
CA VAL A 13 19.82 -13.41 4.07
C VAL A 13 20.23 -13.82 2.65
N TYR A 14 19.25 -14.11 1.79
CA TYR A 14 19.48 -14.48 0.40
C TYR A 14 19.34 -13.25 -0.48
N LYS A 15 20.29 -13.00 -1.37
CA LYS A 15 20.30 -11.83 -2.25
C LYS A 15 20.41 -12.26 -3.71
N MET A 16 19.50 -11.73 -4.53
CA MET A 16 19.52 -11.89 -5.97
C MET A 16 19.50 -10.54 -6.66
N SER A 17 20.29 -10.39 -7.71
CA SER A 17 20.23 -9.28 -8.65
C SER A 17 19.71 -9.78 -10.00
N LYS A 18 19.08 -8.90 -10.75
CA LYS A 18 18.59 -9.22 -12.09
C LYS A 18 19.73 -9.68 -13.00
N GLY A 19 19.52 -10.82 -13.65
CA GLY A 19 20.53 -11.46 -14.49
C GLY A 19 21.38 -12.50 -13.77
N ASP A 20 21.22 -12.66 -12.44
CA ASP A 20 21.85 -13.75 -11.72
C ASP A 20 21.36 -15.11 -12.23
N ASP A 21 22.27 -16.07 -12.21
CA ASP A 21 22.08 -17.45 -12.65
C ASP A 21 22.78 -18.43 -11.69
N ASN A 22 23.03 -19.65 -12.14
CA ASN A 22 23.72 -20.70 -11.38
C ASN A 22 25.15 -20.32 -10.91
N SER A 23 25.72 -19.19 -11.33
CA SER A 23 26.98 -18.68 -10.78
C SER A 23 26.81 -17.97 -9.43
N ASN A 24 25.60 -17.51 -9.09
CA ASN A 24 25.28 -16.97 -7.77
C ASN A 24 24.85 -18.11 -6.81
N VAL A 25 25.54 -18.23 -5.68
CA VAL A 25 25.22 -19.21 -4.63
C VAL A 25 23.80 -19.05 -4.07
N ASP A 26 23.31 -17.82 -3.93
CA ASP A 26 21.95 -17.57 -3.43
C ASP A 26 20.87 -17.91 -4.46
N PHE A 27 21.19 -17.88 -5.75
CA PHE A 27 20.32 -18.38 -6.80
C PHE A 27 20.23 -19.91 -6.75
N LEU A 28 21.37 -20.60 -6.63
CA LEU A 28 21.42 -22.06 -6.51
C LEU A 28 20.75 -22.58 -5.24
N GLU A 29 20.93 -21.88 -4.13
CA GLU A 29 20.44 -22.29 -2.81
C GLU A 29 19.14 -21.56 -2.41
N TRP A 30 18.42 -21.02 -3.40
CA TRP A 30 17.22 -20.23 -3.17
C TRP A 30 16.21 -21.00 -2.31
N PRO A 31 15.73 -20.42 -1.19
CA PRO A 31 15.04 -21.18 -0.15
C PRO A 31 13.55 -21.36 -0.47
N ALA A 32 13.24 -21.97 -1.60
CA ALA A 32 11.88 -22.22 -2.07
C ALA A 32 11.07 -23.10 -1.11
N ASN A 33 11.74 -24.05 -0.43
CA ASN A 33 11.15 -24.86 0.63
C ASN A 33 10.70 -24.01 1.85
N PHE A 34 11.26 -22.82 2.02
CA PHE A 34 10.84 -21.82 2.99
C PHE A 34 9.94 -20.74 2.40
N GLY A 35 9.39 -20.97 1.20
CA GLY A 35 8.40 -20.12 0.56
C GLY A 35 8.95 -18.95 -0.25
N ALA A 36 10.25 -18.97 -0.55
CA ALA A 36 10.81 -17.97 -1.46
C ALA A 36 10.18 -18.12 -2.86
N PRO A 37 9.89 -17.00 -3.54
CA PRO A 37 9.10 -17.03 -4.77
C PRO A 37 9.85 -17.71 -5.92
N LEU A 38 9.11 -18.49 -6.71
CA LEU A 38 9.60 -19.17 -7.91
C LEU A 38 8.85 -18.67 -9.15
N ASP A 39 9.53 -18.71 -10.30
CA ASP A 39 8.94 -18.44 -11.60
C ASP A 39 8.17 -19.68 -12.12
N GLU A 40 7.58 -19.57 -13.31
CA GLU A 40 6.81 -20.65 -13.92
C GLU A 40 7.65 -21.89 -14.26
N ASN A 41 8.97 -21.73 -14.36
CA ASN A 41 9.92 -22.81 -14.64
C ASN A 41 10.51 -23.42 -13.36
N GLY A 42 10.12 -22.93 -12.18
CA GLY A 42 10.65 -23.37 -10.90
C GLY A 42 12.01 -22.77 -10.54
N ASN A 43 12.48 -21.76 -11.28
CA ASN A 43 13.68 -21.00 -10.92
C ASN A 43 13.34 -19.88 -9.92
N PRO A 44 14.32 -19.32 -9.21
CA PRO A 44 14.10 -18.17 -8.35
C PRO A 44 13.42 -17.00 -9.09
N LYS A 45 12.30 -16.51 -8.55
CA LYS A 45 11.61 -15.34 -9.11
C LYS A 45 12.20 -14.06 -8.54
N ILE A 46 12.79 -13.25 -9.40
CA ILE A 46 13.38 -11.96 -9.04
C ILE A 46 12.29 -10.88 -9.14
N TYR A 47 12.17 -10.07 -8.08
CA TYR A 47 11.35 -8.87 -8.02
C TYR A 47 12.23 -7.64 -8.25
N GLY A 48 11.76 -6.73 -9.10
CA GLY A 48 12.54 -5.55 -9.48
C GLY A 48 13.90 -5.87 -10.10
N ASP A 49 14.94 -5.13 -9.70
CA ASP A 49 16.33 -5.36 -10.14
C ASP A 49 17.20 -5.99 -9.04
N GLN A 50 16.79 -5.90 -7.78
CA GLN A 50 17.41 -6.60 -6.67
C GLN A 50 16.34 -7.06 -5.68
N SER A 51 16.46 -8.32 -5.24
CA SER A 51 15.59 -8.95 -4.25
C SER A 51 16.40 -9.53 -3.11
N ILE A 52 15.90 -9.40 -1.90
CA ILE A 52 16.43 -9.97 -0.68
C ILE A 52 15.33 -10.79 0.00
N TYR A 53 15.63 -12.02 0.40
CA TYR A 53 14.67 -12.88 1.09
C TYR A 53 15.23 -13.41 2.41
N THR A 54 14.40 -13.44 3.44
CA THR A 54 14.77 -13.91 4.79
C THR A 54 13.56 -14.50 5.51
N VAL A 55 13.79 -15.47 6.39
CA VAL A 55 12.74 -16.08 7.22
C VAL A 55 13.11 -15.97 8.69
N PHE A 56 12.19 -15.42 9.47
CA PHE A 56 12.27 -15.27 10.91
C PHE A 56 11.28 -16.22 11.58
N ASN A 57 11.75 -17.07 12.48
CA ASN A 57 10.86 -17.82 13.35
C ASN A 57 11.58 -18.23 14.64
N ALA A 58 10.77 -18.53 15.65
CA ALA A 58 11.19 -18.86 16.99
C ALA A 58 10.92 -20.34 17.35
N LEU A 59 10.55 -21.17 16.36
CA LEU A 59 9.95 -22.49 16.56
C LEU A 59 10.87 -23.52 17.24
N GLY A 60 12.18 -23.30 17.20
CA GLY A 60 13.18 -24.19 17.78
C GLY A 60 13.68 -23.79 19.18
N LYS A 61 13.15 -22.73 19.78
CA LYS A 61 13.65 -22.19 21.07
C LYS A 61 12.55 -22.29 22.13
N PRO A 62 12.86 -22.72 23.37
CA PRO A 62 11.87 -22.80 24.45
C PRO A 62 11.60 -21.43 25.12
N SER A 63 12.56 -20.51 25.06
CA SER A 63 12.48 -19.15 25.59
C SER A 63 13.52 -18.24 24.92
N PHE A 64 13.27 -16.93 24.93
CA PHE A 64 14.27 -15.91 24.62
C PHE A 64 14.43 -14.97 25.81
N THR A 65 15.66 -14.59 26.11
CA THR A 65 15.94 -13.37 26.86
C THR A 65 16.17 -12.31 25.80
N TYR A 66 15.22 -11.37 25.65
CA TYR A 66 15.42 -10.22 24.78
C TYR A 66 16.50 -9.30 25.38
N PHE A 67 16.90 -8.27 24.63
CA PHE A 67 17.73 -7.15 25.08
C PHE A 67 17.56 -6.86 26.59
N SER A 68 18.65 -6.51 27.28
CA SER A 68 18.69 -6.24 28.73
C SER A 68 17.61 -5.29 29.26
N ASN A 69 16.98 -4.51 28.38
CA ASN A 69 16.03 -3.46 28.72
C ASN A 69 14.55 -3.90 28.57
N PHE A 70 14.25 -5.04 27.93
CA PHE A 70 12.89 -5.57 27.90
C PHE A 70 12.66 -6.44 29.15
N LEU A 71 11.81 -5.95 30.05
CA LEU A 71 11.79 -6.37 31.46
C LEU A 71 11.17 -7.75 31.68
N ASP A 72 10.35 -8.21 30.73
CA ASP A 72 9.61 -9.46 30.83
C ASP A 72 10.13 -10.55 29.88
N SER A 73 10.16 -11.79 30.34
CA SER A 73 10.47 -12.94 29.47
C SER A 73 9.31 -13.24 28.51
N LEU A 74 9.63 -13.30 27.21
CA LEU A 74 8.68 -13.67 26.18
C LEU A 74 8.69 -15.18 25.92
N LYS A 75 7.50 -15.78 25.96
CA LYS A 75 7.31 -17.13 25.41
C LYS A 75 7.35 -17.05 23.88
N PRO A 76 8.19 -17.84 23.20
CA PRO A 76 8.18 -18.00 21.75
C PRO A 76 6.77 -18.25 21.24
N MET A 77 6.25 -17.35 20.41
CA MET A 77 5.02 -17.62 19.67
C MET A 77 5.37 -18.43 18.42
N PRO A 78 4.52 -19.39 18.01
CA PRO A 78 4.77 -20.21 16.84
C PRO A 78 4.44 -19.46 15.55
N ILE A 79 5.01 -18.26 15.38
CA ILE A 79 4.87 -17.42 14.19
C ILE A 79 6.13 -17.56 13.33
N GLU A 80 5.92 -17.79 12.04
CA GLU A 80 6.93 -17.66 11.01
C GLU A 80 6.65 -16.41 10.18
N VAL A 81 7.63 -15.53 10.05
CA VAL A 81 7.59 -14.35 9.20
C VAL A 81 8.57 -14.55 8.06
N ARG A 82 8.08 -14.47 6.83
CA ARG A 82 8.90 -14.50 5.62
C ARG A 82 8.93 -13.10 5.04
N GLN A 83 10.12 -12.53 4.89
CA GLN A 83 10.32 -11.19 4.38
C GLN A 83 10.95 -11.26 2.98
N LEU A 84 10.34 -10.53 2.06
CA LEU A 84 10.90 -10.21 0.76
C LEU A 84 11.09 -8.70 0.70
N VAL A 85 12.30 -8.24 0.41
CA VAL A 85 12.62 -6.83 0.16
C VAL A 85 13.11 -6.70 -1.26
N TYR A 86 12.64 -5.69 -1.99
CA TYR A 86 13.12 -5.46 -3.35
C TYR A 86 13.08 -4.00 -3.73
N SER A 87 13.93 -3.66 -4.69
CA SER A 87 13.95 -2.35 -5.34
C SER A 87 14.23 -2.51 -6.81
N ARG A 88 13.97 -1.42 -7.53
CA ARG A 88 14.34 -1.26 -8.95
C ARG A 88 15.41 -0.20 -9.05
N LYS A 89 16.24 -0.34 -10.07
CA LYS A 89 17.20 0.68 -10.46
C LYS A 89 16.42 1.83 -11.09
N GLY A 90 16.18 2.87 -10.31
CA GLY A 90 15.69 4.14 -10.81
C GLY A 90 16.77 4.94 -11.54
N ASN A 91 16.39 6.13 -12.00
CA ASN A 91 17.27 7.14 -12.60
C ASN A 91 17.73 8.22 -11.61
N SER A 92 17.45 8.03 -10.32
CA SER A 92 17.74 8.97 -9.22
C SER A 92 16.95 10.29 -9.28
N ASP A 93 15.98 10.41 -10.20
CA ASP A 93 15.07 11.54 -10.28
C ASP A 93 13.63 11.06 -10.02
N ASP A 94 13.14 11.33 -8.81
CA ASP A 94 11.79 10.98 -8.38
C ASP A 94 10.69 11.65 -9.23
N SER A 95 11.01 12.73 -9.97
CA SER A 95 10.08 13.36 -10.90
C SER A 95 9.95 12.61 -12.22
N GLU A 96 10.90 11.74 -12.55
CA GLU A 96 10.92 10.97 -13.79
C GLU A 96 10.58 9.49 -13.57
N ASP A 97 10.85 8.97 -12.37
CA ASP A 97 10.50 7.60 -11.97
C ASP A 97 10.11 7.52 -10.49
N ILE A 98 8.84 7.26 -10.21
CA ILE A 98 8.31 7.07 -8.85
C ILE A 98 8.91 5.85 -8.14
N PHE A 99 9.55 4.94 -8.86
CA PHE A 99 10.28 3.81 -8.27
C PHE A 99 11.72 4.15 -7.90
N SER A 100 12.25 5.30 -8.35
CA SER A 100 13.56 5.79 -7.89
C SER A 100 13.57 5.91 -6.38
N ASN A 101 14.65 5.44 -5.74
CA ASN A 101 14.83 5.50 -4.28
C ASN A 101 13.72 4.80 -3.46
N VAL A 102 12.90 3.92 -4.03
CA VAL A 102 11.86 3.18 -3.27
C VAL A 102 12.31 1.75 -2.99
N LEU A 103 12.10 1.32 -1.74
CA LEU A 103 12.23 -0.07 -1.31
C LEU A 103 10.86 -0.62 -0.95
N PHE A 104 10.51 -1.78 -1.50
CA PHE A 104 9.29 -2.50 -1.14
C PHE A 104 9.62 -3.61 -0.17
N PHE A 105 8.77 -3.76 0.84
CA PHE A 105 8.83 -4.81 1.83
C PHE A 105 7.53 -5.60 1.77
N GLU A 106 7.65 -6.92 1.64
CA GLU A 106 6.54 -7.84 1.74
C GLU A 106 6.80 -8.82 2.88
N TRP A 107 5.86 -8.89 3.83
CA TRP A 107 5.89 -9.88 4.90
C TRP A 107 4.76 -10.88 4.72
N THR A 108 5.09 -12.16 4.72
CA THR A 108 4.12 -13.26 4.85
C THR A 108 4.20 -13.79 6.27
N ILE A 109 3.10 -13.68 7.03
CA ILE A 109 3.02 -14.01 8.45
C ILE A 109 2.18 -15.27 8.60
N ILE A 110 2.75 -16.32 9.18
CA ILE A 110 2.12 -17.64 9.25
C ILE A 110 2.05 -18.08 10.70
N ASN A 111 0.86 -18.48 11.15
CA ASN A 111 0.71 -19.17 12.43
C ASN A 111 1.05 -20.65 12.23
N LYS A 112 2.23 -21.06 12.67
CA LYS A 112 2.73 -22.45 12.65
C LYS A 112 2.32 -23.24 13.89
N GLY A 113 1.53 -22.64 14.78
CA GLY A 113 1.04 -23.23 16.01
C GLY A 113 -0.26 -24.00 15.83
N ASN A 114 -0.74 -24.53 16.95
CA ASN A 114 -2.00 -25.27 17.03
C ASN A 114 -3.13 -24.45 17.67
N SER A 115 -2.86 -23.22 18.11
CA SER A 115 -3.84 -22.33 18.75
C SER A 115 -4.18 -21.17 17.83
N ILE A 116 -5.43 -20.71 17.90
CA ILE A 116 -5.85 -19.46 17.26
C ILE A 116 -5.18 -18.29 17.99
N ILE A 117 -4.67 -17.33 17.23
CA ILE A 117 -4.32 -16.00 17.72
C ILE A 117 -5.48 -15.09 17.33
N ASP A 118 -6.31 -14.74 18.29
CA ASP A 118 -7.55 -14.01 18.01
C ASP A 118 -7.32 -12.54 17.63
N SER A 119 -6.24 -11.95 18.14
CA SER A 119 -5.94 -10.52 18.09
C SER A 119 -4.45 -10.30 17.79
N ALA A 120 -4.09 -10.36 16.52
CA ALA A 120 -2.75 -10.05 16.04
C ALA A 120 -2.66 -8.62 15.52
N TYR A 121 -1.52 -7.98 15.76
CA TYR A 121 -1.14 -6.70 15.19
C TYR A 121 0.22 -6.87 14.51
N VAL A 122 0.39 -6.25 13.35
CA VAL A 122 1.70 -6.11 12.71
C VAL A 122 2.17 -4.68 12.92
N SER A 123 3.45 -4.51 13.24
CA SER A 123 4.08 -3.21 13.41
C SER A 123 5.33 -3.13 12.57
N LEU A 124 5.58 -1.94 12.02
CA LEU A 124 6.91 -1.53 11.64
C LEU A 124 7.46 -0.64 12.75
N TRP A 125 8.61 -1.01 13.30
CA TRP A 125 9.42 -0.14 14.15
C TRP A 125 10.52 0.50 13.30
N THR A 126 10.74 1.80 13.51
CA THR A 126 11.75 2.55 12.77
C THR A 126 12.64 3.34 13.72
N ASP A 127 13.93 3.39 13.38
CA ASP A 127 14.93 4.26 13.96
C ASP A 127 15.61 4.97 12.77
N ILE A 128 15.02 6.09 12.37
CA ILE A 128 15.46 6.84 11.18
C ILE A 128 16.36 7.96 11.67
N ASP A 129 17.64 7.90 11.33
CA ASP A 129 18.61 8.92 11.73
C ASP A 129 19.12 9.69 10.51
N PHE A 130 18.71 10.95 10.38
CA PHE A 130 19.17 11.84 9.32
C PHE A 130 20.48 12.55 9.68
N LEU A 131 20.47 13.32 10.77
CA LEU A 131 21.61 14.08 11.29
C LEU A 131 21.60 14.03 12.82
N LEU A 132 22.77 13.81 13.44
CA LEU A 132 22.96 13.78 14.90
C LEU A 132 22.86 15.18 15.55
N ASN A 133 21.74 15.88 15.39
CA ASN A 133 21.46 17.15 16.06
C ASN A 133 20.05 17.19 16.68
N THR A 134 19.86 18.09 17.66
CA THR A 134 18.55 18.34 18.26
C THR A 134 17.67 19.04 17.22
N ASN A 135 16.42 18.60 17.05
CA ASN A 135 15.46 18.97 15.98
C ASN A 135 15.50 18.11 14.69
N SER A 136 16.22 16.98 14.69
CA SER A 136 16.18 15.98 13.61
C SER A 136 15.13 14.90 13.90
N ASN A 137 14.68 14.19 12.86
CA ASN A 137 13.94 12.93 12.96
C ASN A 137 12.50 13.05 13.54
N VAL A 138 11.79 14.15 13.25
CA VAL A 138 10.45 14.41 13.82
C VAL A 138 9.42 13.39 13.28
N PRO A 139 8.82 12.53 14.12
CA PRO A 139 7.84 11.54 13.67
C PRO A 139 6.46 12.18 13.41
N ALA A 140 5.75 11.67 12.41
CA ALA A 140 4.40 12.07 12.06
C ALA A 140 3.67 10.97 11.27
N VAL A 141 2.34 11.08 11.17
CA VAL A 141 1.50 10.14 10.41
C VAL A 141 0.48 10.86 9.56
N ASP A 142 0.42 10.52 8.27
CA ASP A 142 -0.69 10.90 7.39
C ASP A 142 -1.62 9.69 7.28
N THR A 143 -2.70 9.71 8.07
CA THR A 143 -3.67 8.61 8.13
C THR A 143 -4.47 8.48 6.83
N ALA A 144 -4.67 9.55 6.06
CA ALA A 144 -5.36 9.45 4.78
C ALA A 144 -4.51 8.69 3.74
N LYS A 145 -3.19 8.96 3.72
CA LYS A 145 -2.25 8.27 2.83
C LYS A 145 -1.70 6.97 3.41
N GLN A 146 -1.95 6.70 4.69
CA GLN A 146 -1.52 5.50 5.42
C GLN A 146 0.01 5.40 5.47
N VAL A 147 0.67 6.49 5.85
CA VAL A 147 2.12 6.59 5.96
C VAL A 147 2.52 7.17 7.31
N GLY A 148 3.38 6.45 8.02
CA GLY A 148 4.20 6.99 9.11
C GLY A 148 5.53 7.48 8.54
N TYR A 149 6.03 8.62 8.99
CA TYR A 149 7.25 9.21 8.46
C TYR A 149 8.02 10.01 9.50
N CYS A 150 9.33 10.11 9.32
CA CYS A 150 10.18 11.09 10.00
C CYS A 150 10.60 12.17 9.01
N TRP A 151 10.78 13.40 9.49
CA TRP A 151 11.23 14.52 8.68
C TRP A 151 12.04 15.52 9.49
N ASP A 152 12.83 16.34 8.78
CA ASP A 152 13.74 17.32 9.38
C ASP A 152 13.32 18.76 9.12
N VAL A 153 13.68 19.65 10.05
CA VAL A 153 13.53 21.09 9.87
C VAL A 153 14.84 21.68 9.34
N GLY A 154 14.82 22.18 8.12
CA GLY A 154 16.00 22.78 7.52
C GLY A 154 15.89 22.93 6.01
N THR A 155 16.98 23.38 5.40
CA THR A 155 17.16 23.44 3.95
C THR A 155 17.82 22.16 3.45
N ASN A 156 17.34 21.65 2.31
CA ASN A 156 17.86 20.41 1.69
C ASN A 156 17.94 19.22 2.68
N VAL A 157 16.89 19.05 3.48
CA VAL A 157 16.78 17.94 4.45
C VAL A 157 15.65 16.99 4.04
N PRO A 158 15.79 15.68 4.29
CA PRO A 158 14.86 14.68 3.78
C PRO A 158 13.57 14.58 4.58
N ALA A 159 12.60 13.90 3.99
CA ALA A 159 11.52 13.22 4.69
C ALA A 159 11.54 11.75 4.24
N VAL A 160 11.34 10.83 5.19
CA VAL A 160 11.37 9.40 4.91
C VAL A 160 10.15 8.74 5.51
N GLY A 161 9.32 8.17 4.62
CA GLY A 161 8.05 7.57 4.98
C GLY A 161 8.02 6.07 4.72
N TYR A 162 7.31 5.36 5.59
CA TYR A 162 6.91 3.98 5.38
C TYR A 162 5.40 3.94 5.11
N ALA A 163 5.03 3.72 3.85
CA ALA A 163 3.65 3.69 3.41
C ALA A 163 3.10 2.26 3.46
N LEU A 164 1.95 2.07 4.12
CA LEU A 164 1.18 0.83 4.03
C LEU A 164 0.42 0.81 2.70
N LEU A 165 0.87 -0.07 1.80
CA LEU A 165 0.25 -0.28 0.49
C LEU A 165 -0.87 -1.32 0.57
N TYR A 166 -0.60 -2.44 1.23
CA TYR A 166 -1.58 -3.50 1.50
C TYR A 166 -1.39 -4.00 2.93
N GLY A 167 -2.40 -3.86 3.79
CA GLY A 167 -2.38 -4.46 5.14
C GLY A 167 -2.97 -5.87 5.20
N PRO A 168 -2.94 -6.49 6.39
CA PRO A 168 -3.58 -7.78 6.64
C PRO A 168 -5.05 -7.77 6.22
N ILE A 169 -5.59 -8.92 5.82
CA ILE A 169 -6.99 -9.00 5.39
C ILE A 169 -7.89 -9.48 6.52
N VAL A 170 -9.05 -8.85 6.66
CA VAL A 170 -10.10 -9.26 7.61
C VAL A 170 -11.43 -9.45 6.90
N PRO A 171 -12.32 -10.32 7.41
CA PRO A 171 -13.66 -10.48 6.86
C PRO A 171 -14.40 -9.13 6.82
N SER A 172 -15.03 -8.83 5.68
CA SER A 172 -15.86 -7.64 5.48
C SER A 172 -16.82 -7.89 4.33
N ASN A 173 -18.09 -8.11 4.65
CA ASN A 173 -19.10 -8.53 3.68
C ASN A 173 -19.33 -7.46 2.60
N GLY A 174 -19.22 -7.83 1.32
CA GLY A 174 -19.37 -6.91 0.18
C GLY A 174 -18.10 -6.19 -0.25
N ASP A 175 -17.04 -6.21 0.57
CA ASP A 175 -15.74 -5.63 0.22
C ASP A 175 -14.85 -6.62 -0.53
N ASN A 176 -13.74 -6.11 -1.06
CA ASN A 176 -12.71 -6.91 -1.71
C ASN A 176 -11.33 -6.51 -1.22
N ALA A 177 -10.57 -7.52 -0.77
CA ALA A 177 -9.18 -7.36 -0.43
C ALA A 177 -8.30 -7.79 -1.60
N VAL A 178 -7.04 -7.36 -1.56
CA VAL A 178 -5.98 -7.84 -2.43
C VAL A 178 -4.95 -8.58 -1.58
N PHE A 179 -4.61 -9.79 -1.99
CA PHE A 179 -3.57 -10.60 -1.39
C PHE A 179 -2.60 -11.06 -2.48
N LYS A 180 -1.39 -10.48 -2.52
CA LYS A 180 -0.38 -10.75 -3.56
C LYS A 180 -0.96 -10.74 -4.98
N GLY A 181 -1.66 -9.64 -5.31
CA GLY A 181 -2.32 -9.44 -6.61
C GLY A 181 -3.65 -10.17 -6.81
N LYS A 182 -4.03 -11.09 -5.91
CA LYS A 182 -5.32 -11.81 -6.01
C LYS A 182 -6.42 -11.07 -5.27
N ARG A 183 -7.55 -10.87 -5.95
CA ARG A 183 -8.78 -10.36 -5.33
C ARG A 183 -9.43 -11.41 -4.45
N ILE A 184 -9.69 -11.07 -3.19
CA ILE A 184 -10.36 -11.92 -2.21
C ILE A 184 -11.71 -11.26 -1.85
N ALA A 185 -12.81 -11.88 -2.24
CA ALA A 185 -14.15 -11.35 -2.00
C ALA A 185 -14.58 -11.54 -0.54
N ASN A 186 -15.38 -10.61 -0.02
CA ASN A 186 -15.87 -10.56 1.37
C ASN A 186 -14.76 -10.37 2.41
N PHE A 187 -13.65 -9.76 2.00
CA PHE A 187 -12.55 -9.33 2.86
C PHE A 187 -12.20 -7.89 2.52
N LYS A 188 -11.53 -7.20 3.44
CA LYS A 188 -10.85 -5.92 3.18
C LYS A 188 -9.42 -5.98 3.70
N ASN A 189 -8.50 -5.27 3.06
CA ASN A 189 -7.20 -4.98 3.65
C ASN A 189 -7.37 -3.95 4.77
N LEU A 190 -6.75 -4.19 5.91
CA LEU A 190 -6.66 -3.22 7.00
C LEU A 190 -5.71 -2.08 6.62
N GLY A 191 -6.03 -0.89 7.14
CA GLY A 191 -5.15 0.27 7.13
C GLY A 191 -4.25 0.34 8.37
N VAL A 192 -3.60 1.48 8.56
CA VAL A 192 -2.92 1.88 9.79
C VAL A 192 -3.98 2.14 10.86
N THR A 193 -3.90 1.43 11.97
CA THR A 193 -4.92 1.43 13.03
C THR A 193 -4.46 2.10 14.33
N SER A 194 -3.15 2.20 14.51
CA SER A 194 -2.53 3.08 15.51
C SER A 194 -1.13 3.50 15.07
N PHE A 195 -0.68 4.62 15.62
CA PHE A 195 0.66 5.17 15.40
C PHE A 195 1.20 5.71 16.72
N HIS A 196 2.32 5.16 17.16
CA HIS A 196 2.99 5.53 18.40
C HIS A 196 4.34 6.16 18.07
N ALA A 197 4.48 7.45 18.34
CA ALA A 197 5.74 8.14 18.12
C ALA A 197 6.74 7.80 19.25
N ILE A 198 8.02 7.71 18.90
CA ILE A 198 9.13 7.58 19.83
C ILE A 198 9.97 8.84 19.67
N LEU A 199 10.11 9.63 20.73
CA LEU A 199 10.82 10.92 20.65
C LEU A 199 12.32 10.76 20.87
N ASP A 200 12.70 9.92 21.82
CA ASP A 200 14.08 9.47 22.06
C ASP A 200 13.97 8.10 22.73
N ASP A 201 14.66 7.08 22.22
CA ASP A 201 14.62 5.73 22.80
C ASP A 201 15.57 5.57 24.00
N ALA A 202 16.46 6.55 24.22
CA ALA A 202 17.39 6.62 25.34
C ALA A 202 16.85 7.40 26.55
N GLN A 203 15.74 8.14 26.39
CA GLN A 203 15.14 8.97 27.45
C GLN A 203 13.61 8.84 27.51
N ILE A 204 13.05 8.98 28.70
CA ILE A 204 11.61 8.88 28.93
C ILE A 204 10.99 10.27 28.80
N TYR A 205 10.24 10.50 27.72
CA TYR A 205 9.49 11.72 27.45
C TYR A 205 8.02 11.37 27.21
N PRO A 206 7.16 11.35 28.24
CA PRO A 206 5.73 11.20 28.01
C PRO A 206 5.16 12.47 27.35
N PRO A 207 4.29 12.36 26.34
CA PRO A 207 3.84 11.14 25.67
C PRO A 207 4.87 10.65 24.62
N GLY A 208 4.91 9.34 24.33
CA GLY A 208 5.81 8.78 23.30
C GLY A 208 7.01 7.98 23.81
N ASN A 209 6.85 7.31 24.95
CA ASN A 209 7.86 6.39 25.48
C ASN A 209 7.92 5.09 24.66
N PRO A 210 9.11 4.50 24.42
CA PRO A 210 9.19 3.15 23.89
C PRO A 210 8.61 2.12 24.88
N ALA A 211 8.18 0.96 24.37
CA ALA A 211 7.68 -0.13 25.19
C ALA A 211 8.81 -1.03 25.68
N TYR A 212 8.85 -1.28 26.99
CA TYR A 212 9.82 -2.14 27.67
C TYR A 212 9.20 -3.41 28.26
N SER A 213 7.88 -3.60 28.14
CA SER A 213 7.19 -4.82 28.58
C SER A 213 6.17 -5.31 27.55
N VAL A 214 5.71 -6.57 27.70
CA VAL A 214 4.69 -7.15 26.82
C VAL A 214 3.38 -6.36 26.92
N THR A 215 3.04 -5.94 28.13
CA THR A 215 1.83 -5.16 28.41
C THR A 215 1.90 -3.79 27.73
N GLU A 216 3.04 -3.10 27.83
CA GLU A 216 3.24 -1.80 27.17
C GLU A 216 3.18 -1.93 25.65
N ALA A 217 3.85 -2.94 25.08
CA ALA A 217 3.81 -3.21 23.64
C ALA A 217 2.38 -3.51 23.16
N TRP A 218 1.61 -4.24 23.96
CA TRP A 218 0.20 -4.54 23.71
C TRP A 218 -0.71 -3.31 23.81
N ASN A 219 -0.37 -2.35 24.68
CA ASN A 219 -1.11 -1.10 24.81
C ASN A 219 -0.89 -0.20 23.58
N ILE A 220 0.36 0.04 23.19
CA ILE A 220 0.67 0.92 22.04
C ILE A 220 0.15 0.32 20.71
N ALA A 221 0.16 -1.00 20.57
CA ALA A 221 -0.41 -1.68 19.40
C ALA A 221 -1.91 -1.41 19.22
N ARG A 222 -2.62 -1.13 20.32
CA ARG A 222 -4.06 -0.83 20.34
C ARG A 222 -4.36 0.67 20.34
N GLY A 223 -3.34 1.52 20.30
CA GLY A 223 -3.48 2.98 20.30
C GLY A 223 -3.66 3.60 21.68
N PHE A 224 -3.18 2.93 22.73
CA PHE A 224 -3.10 3.49 24.08
C PHE A 224 -1.68 3.99 24.38
N GLU A 225 -1.56 4.81 25.42
CA GLU A 225 -0.29 5.09 26.08
C GLU A 225 0.34 3.80 26.64
N THR A 226 1.64 3.81 26.93
CA THR A 226 2.33 2.61 27.47
C THR A 226 1.72 2.13 28.80
N ASP A 227 1.21 3.05 29.62
CA ASP A 227 0.49 2.76 30.87
C ASP A 227 -0.96 2.27 30.68
N GLY A 228 -1.45 2.23 29.43
CA GLY A 228 -2.79 1.78 29.06
C GLY A 228 -3.87 2.86 29.08
N THR A 229 -3.51 4.12 29.35
CA THR A 229 -4.45 5.25 29.26
C THR A 229 -4.72 5.66 27.81
N ASP A 230 -5.81 6.41 27.59
CA ASP A 230 -6.18 6.90 26.27
C ASP A 230 -5.21 7.98 25.78
N VAL A 231 -4.73 7.82 24.55
CA VAL A 231 -4.02 8.91 23.86
C VAL A 231 -5.04 9.99 23.51
N THR A 232 -4.75 11.23 23.91
CA THR A 232 -5.63 12.38 23.65
C THR A 232 -4.93 13.35 22.72
N ASP A 233 -5.58 13.70 21.61
CA ASP A 233 -5.11 14.75 20.72
C ASP A 233 -5.17 16.09 21.49
N PRO A 234 -4.05 16.77 21.74
CA PRO A 234 -4.01 17.97 22.57
C PRO A 234 -4.63 19.20 21.89
N VAL A 235 -4.86 19.15 20.57
CA VAL A 235 -5.50 20.24 19.81
C VAL A 235 -7.01 20.12 19.88
N THR A 236 -7.54 18.91 19.79
CA THR A 236 -9.01 18.68 19.79
C THR A 236 -9.56 18.29 21.16
N GLY A 237 -8.72 17.80 22.07
CA GLY A 237 -9.13 17.21 23.36
C GLY A 237 -9.85 15.87 23.22
N LEU A 238 -9.88 15.28 22.02
CA LEU A 238 -10.54 14.01 21.76
C LEU A 238 -9.54 12.85 21.82
N LYS A 239 -10.04 11.67 22.19
CA LYS A 239 -9.28 10.42 22.08
C LYS A 239 -8.85 10.19 20.62
N THR A 240 -7.61 9.78 20.43
CA THR A 240 -7.04 9.36 19.15
C THR A 240 -6.23 8.08 19.33
N ASN A 241 -5.93 7.37 18.23
CA ASN A 241 -4.98 6.25 18.22
C ASN A 241 -3.66 6.65 17.55
N TYR A 242 -3.52 7.92 17.15
CA TYR A 242 -2.50 8.40 16.25
C TYR A 242 -1.80 9.62 16.83
N TYR A 243 -0.57 9.42 17.27
CA TYR A 243 0.33 10.51 17.58
C TYR A 243 0.60 11.35 16.34
N TYR A 244 0.67 12.66 16.51
CA TYR A 244 1.18 13.59 15.49
C TYR A 244 0.51 13.42 14.11
N SER A 245 -0.83 13.30 14.13
CA SER A 245 -1.66 13.11 12.94
C SER A 245 -2.01 14.43 12.22
N GLY A 246 -1.46 15.55 12.68
CA GLY A 246 -1.57 16.85 12.01
C GLY A 246 -0.75 16.93 10.73
N ASP A 247 -0.89 18.05 10.02
CA ASP A 247 -0.15 18.33 8.80
C ASP A 247 0.93 19.40 9.01
N PRO A 248 2.22 19.03 9.01
CA PRO A 248 3.31 20.01 9.11
C PRO A 248 3.37 21.00 7.94
N VAL A 249 2.92 20.63 6.74
CA VAL A 249 2.95 21.49 5.55
C VAL A 249 1.97 22.65 5.71
N ASP A 250 0.75 22.33 6.16
CA ASP A 250 -0.31 23.32 6.37
C ASP A 250 -0.29 23.93 7.78
N SER A 251 0.57 23.42 8.67
CA SER A 251 0.63 23.81 10.10
C SER A 251 -0.70 23.61 10.83
N THR A 252 -1.35 22.47 10.63
CA THR A 252 -2.66 22.14 11.22
C THR A 252 -2.62 20.86 12.05
N GLY A 253 -3.54 20.73 13.01
CA GLY A 253 -3.67 19.52 13.84
C GLY A 253 -2.53 19.30 14.83
N TRP A 254 -2.43 18.09 15.37
CA TRP A 254 -1.38 17.73 16.33
C TRP A 254 -0.05 17.49 15.62
N LEU A 255 0.91 18.39 15.82
CA LEU A 255 2.25 18.32 15.22
C LEU A 255 3.27 17.71 16.19
N GLY A 256 4.28 17.02 15.64
CA GLY A 256 5.40 16.43 16.38
C GLY A 256 6.19 17.45 17.19
N ASP A 257 6.58 17.05 18.41
CA ASP A 257 7.50 17.84 19.24
C ASP A 257 8.88 17.87 18.58
N ARG A 258 9.48 19.05 18.52
CA ARG A 258 10.79 19.28 17.90
C ARG A 258 11.90 19.47 18.94
N GLY A 259 11.53 19.78 20.20
CA GLY A 259 12.49 20.06 21.28
C GLY A 259 12.98 18.81 22.01
N THR A 260 12.29 17.69 21.84
CA THR A 260 12.56 16.42 22.54
C THR A 260 12.95 15.29 21.60
N VAL A 261 13.16 15.59 20.31
CA VAL A 261 13.60 14.61 19.30
C VAL A 261 15.12 14.55 19.19
N GLY A 262 15.64 13.35 18.91
CA GLY A 262 17.07 13.10 18.75
C GLY A 262 17.36 11.88 17.86
N GLY A 263 18.58 11.34 17.96
CA GLY A 263 19.03 10.21 17.16
C GLY A 263 18.16 8.96 17.31
N GLY A 264 17.56 8.74 18.49
CA GLY A 264 16.65 7.61 18.76
C GLY A 264 15.17 7.89 18.47
N ALA A 265 14.85 8.99 17.77
CA ALA A 265 13.47 9.30 17.42
C ALA A 265 12.98 8.39 16.26
N GLY A 266 11.72 8.02 16.32
CA GLY A 266 11.12 7.11 15.36
C GLY A 266 9.65 6.88 15.65
N PHE A 267 9.15 5.71 15.24
CA PHE A 267 7.78 5.34 15.50
C PHE A 267 7.54 3.85 15.38
N ASN A 268 6.43 3.43 15.97
CA ASN A 268 5.75 2.20 15.63
C ASN A 268 4.46 2.52 14.87
N MET A 269 4.33 1.95 13.66
CA MET A 269 3.11 2.05 12.86
C MET A 269 2.43 0.68 12.81
N PHE A 270 1.20 0.58 13.31
CA PHE A 270 0.49 -0.69 13.46
C PHE A 270 -0.68 -0.86 12.48
N SER A 271 -0.95 -2.11 12.12
CA SER A 271 -2.18 -2.53 11.47
C SER A 271 -2.76 -3.76 12.18
N GLY A 272 -4.02 -3.65 12.63
CA GLY A 272 -4.73 -4.71 13.34
C GLY A 272 -6.03 -4.22 14.01
N PRO A 273 -6.73 -5.08 14.76
CA PRO A 273 -6.43 -6.49 14.96
C PRO A 273 -6.86 -7.34 13.76
N PHE A 274 -6.19 -8.47 13.57
CA PHE A 274 -6.64 -9.55 12.70
C PHE A 274 -6.46 -10.90 13.40
N THR A 275 -7.23 -11.90 12.99
CA THR A 275 -7.12 -13.26 13.53
C THR A 275 -6.17 -14.10 12.68
N LEU A 276 -5.41 -14.99 13.32
CA LEU A 276 -4.62 -16.04 12.67
C LEU A 276 -5.03 -17.41 13.22
N ALA A 277 -5.83 -18.15 12.46
CA ALA A 277 -6.07 -19.55 12.77
C ALA A 277 -4.79 -20.39 12.62
N PRO A 278 -4.70 -21.61 13.19
CA PRO A 278 -3.62 -22.53 12.91
C PRO A 278 -3.40 -22.70 11.40
N GLN A 279 -2.16 -22.56 10.95
CA GLN A 279 -1.73 -22.62 9.55
C GLN A 279 -2.25 -21.49 8.65
N ASP A 280 -2.97 -20.53 9.21
CA ASP A 280 -3.43 -19.35 8.48
C ASP A 280 -2.25 -18.44 8.11
N THR A 281 -2.44 -17.69 7.04
CA THR A 281 -1.42 -16.83 6.46
C THR A 281 -1.97 -15.44 6.18
N GLN A 282 -1.27 -14.44 6.69
CA GLN A 282 -1.51 -13.03 6.38
C GLN A 282 -0.34 -12.46 5.58
N TRP A 283 -0.62 -11.40 4.83
CA TRP A 283 0.38 -10.74 4.00
C TRP A 283 0.24 -9.23 4.11
N VAL A 284 1.39 -8.56 4.13
CA VAL A 284 1.52 -7.12 4.27
C VAL A 284 2.55 -6.62 3.28
N MET A 285 2.26 -5.49 2.65
CA MET A 285 3.19 -4.78 1.78
C MET A 285 3.34 -3.33 2.21
N MET A 286 4.58 -2.91 2.39
CA MET A 286 4.94 -1.51 2.65
C MET A 286 5.97 -1.01 1.64
N ALA A 287 6.01 0.30 1.45
CA ALA A 287 7.07 0.97 0.71
C ALA A 287 7.81 1.96 1.61
N LEU A 288 9.13 1.89 1.64
CA LEU A 288 10.00 2.94 2.15
C LEU A 288 10.23 3.96 1.04
N VAL A 289 9.85 5.20 1.30
CA VAL A 289 9.83 6.31 0.36
C VAL A 289 10.58 7.49 0.97
N PRO A 290 11.91 7.57 0.77
CA PRO A 290 12.66 8.80 0.98
C PRO A 290 12.32 9.82 -0.10
N ALA A 291 12.34 11.10 0.28
CA ALA A 291 12.25 12.23 -0.63
C ALA A 291 13.12 13.38 -0.14
N LEU A 292 13.64 14.16 -1.10
CA LEU A 292 14.46 15.34 -0.83
C LEU A 292 13.94 16.53 -1.63
N GLY A 293 13.36 17.50 -0.94
CA GLY A 293 13.03 18.82 -1.45
C GLY A 293 14.09 19.86 -1.07
N ASN A 294 13.82 21.11 -1.45
CA ASN A 294 14.67 22.25 -1.05
C ASN A 294 14.55 22.59 0.46
N ASN A 295 13.56 22.04 1.16
CA ASN A 295 13.40 22.05 2.61
C ASN A 295 12.55 20.86 3.06
N GLY A 296 12.48 20.62 4.38
CA GLY A 296 11.76 19.48 4.96
C GLY A 296 10.27 19.43 4.61
N LEU A 297 9.56 20.56 4.58
CA LEU A 297 8.15 20.61 4.20
C LEU A 297 7.96 20.18 2.74
N LYS A 298 8.85 20.65 1.84
CA LYS A 298 8.85 20.22 0.44
C LYS A 298 9.17 18.74 0.29
N SER A 299 10.06 18.19 1.12
CA SER A 299 10.33 16.75 1.18
C SER A 299 9.07 15.96 1.56
N ILE A 300 8.27 16.43 2.53
CA ILE A 300 6.99 15.81 2.89
C ILE A 300 6.03 15.81 1.69
N GLU A 301 5.89 16.94 0.99
CA GLU A 301 5.00 17.03 -0.19
C GLU A 301 5.40 16.04 -1.29
N ILE A 302 6.69 15.96 -1.63
CA ILE A 302 7.21 15.05 -2.66
C ILE A 302 6.95 13.59 -2.26
N MET A 303 7.31 13.24 -1.02
CA MET A 303 7.09 11.91 -0.45
C MET A 303 5.61 11.52 -0.52
N ARG A 304 4.71 12.40 -0.07
CA ARG A 304 3.26 12.15 -0.06
C ARG A 304 2.69 12.00 -1.47
N SER A 305 3.14 12.82 -2.42
CA SER A 305 2.73 12.72 -3.83
C SER A 305 3.12 11.36 -4.42
N LYS A 306 4.38 10.97 -4.22
CA LYS A 306 4.92 9.69 -4.68
C LYS A 306 4.20 8.49 -4.05
N ILE A 307 3.89 8.57 -2.76
CA ILE A 307 3.09 7.54 -2.08
C ILE A 307 1.67 7.44 -2.65
N ALA A 308 1.02 8.57 -2.94
CA ALA A 308 -0.32 8.57 -3.53
C ALA A 308 -0.32 7.86 -4.89
N GLU A 309 0.71 8.06 -5.70
CA GLU A 309 0.90 7.36 -6.98
C GLU A 309 1.21 5.88 -6.80
N LEU A 310 2.12 5.51 -5.90
CA LEU A 310 2.37 4.09 -5.60
C LEU A 310 1.09 3.37 -5.16
N LYS A 311 0.22 4.03 -4.40
CA LYS A 311 -1.04 3.45 -3.93
C LYS A 311 -2.12 3.34 -5.00
N SER A 312 -2.03 4.08 -6.10
CA SER A 312 -2.95 3.94 -7.24
C SER A 312 -2.60 2.75 -8.14
N LEU A 313 -1.39 2.19 -7.98
CA LEU A 313 -0.91 1.09 -8.79
C LEU A 313 -1.40 -0.28 -8.30
N SER A 314 -1.59 -1.18 -9.26
CA SER A 314 -1.82 -2.59 -8.97
C SER A 314 -0.61 -3.23 -8.30
N TYR A 315 -0.83 -4.33 -7.57
CA TYR A 315 0.26 -5.14 -7.00
C TYR A 315 1.29 -5.52 -8.06
N ASP A 316 0.86 -5.99 -9.24
CA ASP A 316 1.79 -6.43 -10.28
C ASP A 316 2.63 -5.27 -10.83
N SER A 317 2.08 -4.06 -10.90
CA SER A 317 2.85 -2.87 -11.27
C SER A 317 3.94 -2.55 -10.23
N LEU A 318 3.60 -2.68 -8.93
CA LEU A 318 4.53 -2.45 -7.82
C LEU A 318 5.60 -3.54 -7.71
N ALA A 319 5.23 -4.81 -7.92
CA ALA A 319 6.10 -5.96 -7.79
C ALA A 319 6.92 -6.23 -9.06
N PHE A 320 6.29 -6.20 -10.24
CA PHE A 320 6.87 -6.66 -11.51
C PHE A 320 6.92 -5.63 -12.64
N GLY A 321 6.25 -4.48 -12.52
CA GLY A 321 6.39 -3.37 -13.47
C GLY A 321 7.84 -3.05 -13.82
N SER A 322 8.11 -2.69 -15.07
CA SER A 322 9.48 -2.41 -15.54
C SER A 322 9.62 -1.05 -16.22
N THR A 323 8.52 -0.31 -16.30
CA THR A 323 8.47 1.00 -16.95
C THR A 323 8.53 2.10 -15.90
N PRO A 324 9.40 3.11 -16.05
CA PRO A 324 9.34 4.33 -15.25
C PRO A 324 7.93 4.93 -15.30
N ILE A 325 7.43 5.36 -14.16
CA ILE A 325 6.17 6.10 -14.05
C ILE A 325 6.54 7.48 -13.53
N ILE A 326 6.16 8.53 -14.25
CA ILE A 326 6.48 9.92 -13.91
C ILE A 326 5.53 10.39 -12.82
N ALA A 327 6.07 11.00 -11.76
CA ALA A 327 5.25 11.64 -10.74
C ALA A 327 4.49 12.82 -11.36
N SER A 328 3.19 12.89 -11.11
CA SER A 328 2.20 13.85 -11.62
C SER A 328 2.39 15.28 -11.08
N ASN A 329 3.63 15.78 -11.06
CA ASN A 329 3.99 17.17 -10.74
C ASN A 329 4.85 17.82 -11.83
N LYS A 330 4.52 17.55 -13.09
CA LYS A 330 4.77 18.51 -14.18
C LYS A 330 3.45 18.76 -14.88
N ASP A 331 2.98 19.99 -14.80
CA ASP A 331 1.95 20.53 -15.69
C ASP A 331 2.32 20.20 -17.14
N ASN A 332 1.65 19.19 -17.71
CA ASN A 332 0.97 19.24 -19.00
C ASN A 332 0.39 17.87 -19.37
N GLY A 333 -0.91 17.73 -19.10
CA GLY A 333 -1.89 16.91 -19.81
C GLY A 333 -1.43 15.62 -20.50
N SER A 334 -1.33 14.52 -19.76
CA SER A 334 -1.76 13.20 -20.23
C SER A 334 -1.92 12.28 -19.03
N ILE A 335 -3.00 12.52 -18.30
CA ILE A 335 -3.42 11.75 -17.15
C ILE A 335 -3.88 10.38 -17.66
N ILE A 336 -3.43 9.29 -17.04
CA ILE A 336 -4.20 8.05 -17.05
C ILE A 336 -5.40 8.33 -16.15
N ASN A 337 -6.47 8.88 -16.74
CA ASN A 337 -7.75 8.94 -16.07
C ASN A 337 -8.34 7.52 -16.09
N ASP A 338 -8.99 7.11 -15.00
CA ASP A 338 -9.85 5.92 -15.07
C ASP A 338 -10.91 6.09 -16.18
N PHE A 339 -11.44 4.98 -16.71
CA PHE A 339 -12.60 5.02 -17.59
C PHE A 339 -13.79 5.69 -16.86
N VAL A 340 -14.27 6.80 -17.39
CA VAL A 340 -15.39 7.53 -16.80
C VAL A 340 -16.68 7.11 -17.49
N LEU A 341 -17.69 6.75 -16.71
CA LEU A 341 -19.09 6.70 -17.15
C LEU A 341 -19.85 7.62 -16.21
N GLU A 342 -20.30 8.76 -16.74
CA GLU A 342 -21.02 9.77 -15.96
C GLU A 342 -22.48 9.37 -15.77
N GLN A 343 -23.11 9.99 -14.76
CA GLN A 343 -24.55 9.92 -14.61
C GLN A 343 -25.25 10.60 -15.79
N ASN A 344 -26.27 9.96 -16.35
CA ASN A 344 -27.02 10.52 -17.47
C ASN A 344 -27.69 11.84 -17.05
N TYR A 345 -27.76 12.83 -17.94
CA TYR A 345 -28.40 14.12 -17.66
C TYR A 345 -29.37 14.54 -18.79
N PRO A 346 -30.61 14.92 -18.46
CA PRO A 346 -31.23 14.89 -17.12
C PRO A 346 -31.43 13.46 -16.59
N ASN A 347 -31.55 13.30 -15.27
CA ASN A 347 -32.01 12.07 -14.60
C ASN A 347 -32.80 12.44 -13.32
N PRO A 348 -34.12 12.17 -13.22
CA PRO A 348 -34.95 11.48 -14.21
C PRO A 348 -35.04 12.21 -15.56
N PHE A 349 -35.30 11.47 -16.64
CA PHE A 349 -35.37 12.03 -18.00
C PHE A 349 -36.73 11.82 -18.66
N ASN A 350 -37.10 12.72 -19.57
CA ASN A 350 -38.32 12.64 -20.38
C ASN A 350 -38.17 13.29 -21.76
N PRO A 351 -38.40 12.56 -22.88
CA PRO A 351 -38.06 11.16 -23.06
C PRO A 351 -36.57 10.99 -23.42
N THR A 352 -35.77 12.07 -23.43
CA THR A 352 -34.38 12.06 -23.86
C THR A 352 -33.39 12.40 -22.75
N THR A 353 -32.23 11.77 -22.77
CA THR A 353 -31.10 12.05 -21.88
C THR A 353 -29.78 11.92 -22.63
N LYS A 354 -28.71 12.49 -22.07
CA LYS A 354 -27.34 12.38 -22.56
C LYS A 354 -26.53 11.51 -21.62
N ILE A 355 -25.76 10.58 -22.18
CA ILE A 355 -24.81 9.73 -21.45
C ILE A 355 -23.42 10.11 -21.90
N LYS A 356 -22.59 10.55 -20.96
CA LYS A 356 -21.18 10.90 -21.20
C LYS A 356 -20.25 9.84 -20.67
N TYR A 357 -19.20 9.55 -21.42
CA TYR A 357 -18.15 8.63 -21.00
C TYR A 357 -16.79 9.02 -21.59
N GLU A 358 -15.73 8.59 -20.93
CA GLU A 358 -14.35 8.87 -21.31
C GLU A 358 -13.58 7.56 -21.51
N ILE A 359 -12.90 7.47 -22.65
CA ILE A 359 -11.95 6.40 -22.96
C ILE A 359 -10.55 6.97 -22.70
N PRO A 360 -9.77 6.38 -21.80
CA PRO A 360 -8.47 6.93 -21.46
C PRO A 360 -7.45 6.72 -22.57
N THR A 361 -6.46 7.63 -22.64
CA THR A 361 -5.29 7.45 -23.49
C THR A 361 -4.36 6.45 -22.84
N LEU A 362 -4.20 5.28 -23.46
CA LEU A 362 -3.18 4.34 -23.03
C LEU A 362 -1.78 4.92 -23.38
N PRO A 363 -0.83 4.98 -22.45
CA PRO A 363 0.53 5.43 -22.75
C PRO A 363 1.20 4.55 -23.82
N ALA A 364 2.03 5.17 -24.64
CA ALA A 364 2.75 4.54 -25.76
C ALA A 364 3.78 3.46 -25.33
N SER A 365 3.92 3.20 -24.04
CA SER A 365 4.87 2.27 -23.41
C SER A 365 4.26 0.93 -22.97
N PHE A 366 2.99 0.64 -23.30
CA PHE A 366 2.44 -0.71 -23.19
C PHE A 366 3.06 -1.66 -24.24
N PRO A 367 3.55 -2.87 -23.88
CA PRO A 367 4.18 -3.78 -24.82
C PRO A 367 3.13 -4.53 -25.63
N LEU A 368 2.52 -3.84 -26.59
CA LEU A 368 1.76 -4.46 -27.67
C LEU A 368 2.20 -3.81 -28.97
N ALA A 369 3.07 -4.52 -29.70
CA ALA A 369 3.49 -4.28 -31.08
C ALA A 369 3.74 -2.81 -31.50
N LYS A 370 5.03 -2.48 -31.69
CA LYS A 370 5.56 -1.36 -32.50
C LYS A 370 4.48 -0.57 -33.27
N GLY A 371 4.09 0.59 -32.75
CA GLY A 371 3.38 1.63 -33.50
C GLY A 371 1.85 1.57 -33.50
N SER A 372 1.19 0.85 -32.59
CA SER A 372 -0.27 0.78 -32.56
C SER A 372 -0.92 1.91 -31.74
N THR A 373 -1.56 2.86 -32.44
CA THR A 373 -2.56 3.80 -31.87
C THR A 373 -3.92 3.10 -31.83
N GLU A 374 -4.01 1.95 -31.16
CA GLU A 374 -5.18 1.09 -31.34
C GLU A 374 -6.40 1.46 -30.48
N VAL A 375 -7.53 1.45 -31.16
CA VAL A 375 -8.89 1.73 -30.74
C VAL A 375 -9.46 0.55 -29.92
N GLY A 376 -9.84 0.79 -28.66
CA GLY A 376 -10.59 -0.18 -27.85
C GLY A 376 -11.98 -0.44 -28.43
N PHE A 377 -12.47 -1.68 -28.34
CA PHE A 377 -13.84 -1.99 -28.77
C PHE A 377 -14.80 -1.61 -27.64
N VAL A 378 -15.67 -0.63 -27.91
CA VAL A 378 -16.56 -0.04 -26.90
C VAL A 378 -17.99 -0.46 -27.15
N THR A 379 -18.62 -0.93 -26.09
CA THR A 379 -20.03 -1.29 -26.06
C THR A 379 -20.73 -0.49 -24.97
N LEU A 380 -21.76 0.29 -25.33
CA LEU A 380 -22.65 0.97 -24.40
C LEU A 380 -24.07 0.42 -24.63
N LYS A 381 -24.60 -0.28 -23.64
CA LYS A 381 -25.91 -0.94 -23.70
C LYS A 381 -26.84 -0.47 -22.60
N VAL A 382 -28.14 -0.54 -22.85
CA VAL A 382 -29.20 -0.26 -21.89
C VAL A 382 -29.96 -1.54 -21.58
N TYR A 383 -30.24 -1.75 -20.30
CA TYR A 383 -30.95 -2.91 -19.76
C TYR A 383 -32.15 -2.47 -18.92
N ASP A 384 -33.19 -3.29 -18.89
CA ASP A 384 -34.27 -3.16 -17.91
C ASP A 384 -33.88 -3.77 -16.55
N VAL A 385 -34.78 -3.70 -15.56
CA VAL A 385 -34.56 -4.23 -14.20
C VAL A 385 -34.37 -5.74 -14.14
N LEU A 386 -34.76 -6.48 -15.18
CA LEU A 386 -34.57 -7.93 -15.29
C LEU A 386 -33.25 -8.27 -15.99
N GLY A 387 -32.45 -7.27 -16.36
CA GLY A 387 -31.20 -7.45 -17.10
C GLY A 387 -31.41 -7.71 -18.59
N LYS A 388 -32.61 -7.53 -19.13
CA LYS A 388 -32.86 -7.68 -20.57
C LYS A 388 -32.36 -6.44 -21.30
N GLU A 389 -31.55 -6.65 -22.33
CA GLU A 389 -31.08 -5.59 -23.21
C GLU A 389 -32.28 -4.95 -23.96
N VAL A 390 -32.41 -3.63 -23.84
CA VAL A 390 -33.48 -2.85 -24.48
C VAL A 390 -32.95 -1.87 -25.54
N ALA A 391 -31.65 -1.55 -25.51
CA ALA A 391 -30.99 -0.78 -26.56
C ALA A 391 -29.47 -0.98 -26.57
N ILE A 392 -28.87 -0.87 -27.75
CA ILE A 392 -27.43 -0.72 -27.95
C ILE A 392 -27.18 0.70 -28.43
N LEU A 393 -26.44 1.49 -27.66
CA LEU A 393 -26.14 2.89 -27.97
C LEU A 393 -24.79 3.05 -28.68
N VAL A 394 -23.83 2.19 -28.32
CA VAL A 394 -22.49 2.16 -28.93
C VAL A 394 -22.07 0.69 -29.04
N ASN A 395 -21.48 0.32 -30.18
CA ASN A 395 -20.92 -1.00 -30.43
C ASN A 395 -19.87 -0.89 -31.54
N LYS A 396 -18.76 -0.20 -31.25
CA LYS A 396 -17.74 0.11 -32.26
C LYS A 396 -16.38 0.37 -31.61
N LYS A 397 -15.34 0.32 -32.43
CA LYS A 397 -14.00 0.79 -32.09
C LYS A 397 -14.00 2.30 -31.89
N GLN A 398 -13.43 2.79 -30.79
CA GLN A 398 -13.30 4.21 -30.50
C GLN A 398 -11.90 4.53 -29.97
N ALA A 399 -11.38 5.70 -30.36
CA ALA A 399 -10.08 6.17 -29.88
C ALA A 399 -10.21 6.73 -28.47
N PRO A 400 -9.11 6.92 -27.73
CA PRO A 400 -9.13 7.71 -26.50
C PRO A 400 -9.82 9.06 -26.69
N GLY A 401 -10.59 9.49 -25.70
CA GLY A 401 -11.32 10.75 -25.71
C GLY A 401 -12.67 10.69 -24.98
N THR A 402 -13.30 11.85 -24.87
CA THR A 402 -14.63 12.03 -24.27
C THR A 402 -15.72 11.90 -25.33
N TYR A 403 -16.78 11.17 -25.01
CA TYR A 403 -17.90 10.92 -25.89
C TYR A 403 -19.22 11.23 -25.19
N GLU A 404 -20.21 11.66 -25.96
CA GLU A 404 -21.57 11.88 -25.51
C GLU A 404 -22.53 11.18 -26.47
N VAL A 405 -23.49 10.43 -25.94
CA VAL A 405 -24.53 9.75 -26.72
C VAL A 405 -25.91 10.13 -26.20
N ASN A 406 -26.79 10.48 -27.13
CA ASN A 406 -28.19 10.75 -26.83
C ASN A 406 -28.97 9.44 -26.75
N PHE A 407 -29.73 9.27 -25.67
CA PHE A 407 -30.67 8.16 -25.52
C PHE A 407 -32.11 8.68 -25.53
N ASN A 408 -32.98 8.05 -26.32
CA ASN A 408 -34.40 8.39 -26.42
C ASN A 408 -35.25 7.20 -25.98
N GLY A 409 -35.86 7.32 -24.79
CA GLY A 409 -36.72 6.34 -24.17
C GLY A 409 -38.20 6.43 -24.56
N SER A 410 -38.58 7.16 -25.60
CA SER A 410 -39.99 7.35 -26.01
C SER A 410 -40.76 6.04 -26.25
N LYS A 411 -40.07 4.97 -26.63
CA LYS A 411 -40.65 3.62 -26.85
C LYS A 411 -40.63 2.73 -25.60
N LEU A 412 -40.06 3.19 -24.49
CA LEU A 412 -39.96 2.46 -23.22
C LEU A 412 -41.03 2.93 -22.23
N THR A 413 -41.38 2.13 -21.25
CA THR A 413 -42.30 2.51 -20.16
C THR A 413 -41.57 3.35 -19.11
N SER A 414 -42.28 4.17 -18.34
CA SER A 414 -41.69 4.82 -17.16
C SER A 414 -41.14 3.76 -16.20
N GLY A 415 -39.95 3.99 -15.64
CA GLY A 415 -39.30 3.00 -14.79
C GLY A 415 -37.79 3.19 -14.65
N ILE A 416 -37.17 2.24 -13.96
CA ILE A 416 -35.71 2.19 -13.75
C ILE A 416 -35.08 1.40 -14.88
N TYR A 417 -33.96 1.91 -15.39
CA TYR A 417 -33.11 1.25 -16.37
C TYR A 417 -31.66 1.34 -15.94
N PHE A 418 -30.83 0.45 -16.45
CA PHE A 418 -29.39 0.46 -16.26
C PHE A 418 -28.70 0.65 -17.59
N TYR A 419 -27.61 1.41 -17.62
CA TYR A 419 -26.74 1.45 -18.79
C TYR A 419 -25.33 1.05 -18.39
N GLN A 420 -24.69 0.28 -19.25
CA GLN A 420 -23.40 -0.33 -19.00
C GLN A 420 -22.44 0.00 -20.14
N LEU A 421 -21.27 0.53 -19.78
CA LEU A 421 -20.14 0.70 -20.64
C LEU A 421 -19.18 -0.47 -20.44
N GLN A 422 -18.83 -1.14 -21.54
CA GLN A 422 -17.78 -2.15 -21.61
C GLN A 422 -16.72 -1.69 -22.61
N VAL A 423 -15.46 -1.69 -22.19
CA VAL A 423 -14.31 -1.37 -23.04
C VAL A 423 -13.37 -2.56 -23.03
N ASN A 424 -13.20 -3.18 -24.21
CA ASN A 424 -12.28 -4.29 -24.39
C ASN A 424 -10.98 -3.76 -24.96
N THR A 425 -9.91 -3.87 -24.18
CA THR A 425 -8.55 -3.48 -24.59
C THR A 425 -7.80 -4.69 -25.16
N PRO A 426 -7.01 -4.53 -26.24
CA PRO A 426 -6.18 -5.61 -26.76
C PRO A 426 -5.14 -6.06 -25.71
N GLY A 427 -4.88 -7.37 -25.65
CA GLY A 427 -3.79 -7.97 -24.88
C GLY A 427 -4.08 -8.26 -23.41
N ASN A 428 -4.86 -9.31 -23.11
CA ASN A 428 -5.05 -9.94 -21.79
C ASN A 428 -5.19 -9.01 -20.56
N VAL A 429 -5.61 -7.77 -20.74
CA VAL A 429 -6.09 -6.88 -19.67
C VAL A 429 -7.57 -7.20 -19.47
N ALA A 430 -8.03 -7.26 -18.22
CA ALA A 430 -9.43 -7.54 -17.91
C ALA A 430 -10.37 -6.51 -18.56
N ASP A 431 -11.52 -6.97 -19.07
CA ASP A 431 -12.56 -6.09 -19.61
C ASP A 431 -12.98 -5.05 -18.55
N HIS A 432 -12.97 -3.77 -18.93
CA HIS A 432 -13.43 -2.70 -18.04
C HIS A 432 -14.94 -2.52 -18.21
N ILE A 433 -15.70 -2.81 -17.14
CA ILE A 433 -17.17 -2.74 -17.14
C ILE A 433 -17.65 -1.77 -16.05
N LYS A 434 -18.44 -0.76 -16.43
CA LYS A 434 -19.10 0.18 -15.51
C LYS A 434 -20.59 0.24 -15.79
N THR A 435 -21.42 0.18 -14.74
CA THR A 435 -22.88 0.21 -14.84
C THR A 435 -23.45 1.35 -14.00
N MET A 436 -24.41 2.09 -14.55
CA MET A 436 -25.07 3.22 -13.90
C MET A 436 -26.59 3.11 -14.04
N LYS A 437 -27.33 3.75 -13.13
CA LYS A 437 -28.79 3.71 -13.04
C LYS A 437 -29.43 4.99 -13.56
N MET A 438 -30.42 4.86 -14.43
CA MET A 438 -31.26 5.97 -14.92
C MET A 438 -32.75 5.73 -14.69
N VAL A 439 -33.52 6.81 -14.59
CA VAL A 439 -34.97 6.78 -14.34
C VAL A 439 -35.70 7.52 -15.46
N LEU A 440 -36.57 6.82 -16.18
CA LEU A 440 -37.46 7.39 -17.20
C LEU A 440 -38.80 7.75 -16.54
N LEU A 441 -39.23 9.01 -16.66
CA LEU A 441 -40.53 9.49 -16.21
C LEU A 441 -41.26 10.11 -17.39
N LYS A 442 -42.32 9.46 -17.90
CA LYS A 442 -43.18 10.00 -18.95
C LYS A 442 -44.25 10.94 -18.43
#